data_AF-A0A151B0I4-F1
#
_entry.id   AF-A0A151B0I4-F1
#
_cell.length_a   1.000
_cell.length_b   1.000
_cell.length_c   1.000
_cell.angle_alpha   90.00
_cell.angle_beta   90.00
_cell.angle_gamma   90.00
#
_symmetry.space_group_name_H-M   'P 1'
#
loop_
_entity.id
_entity.type
_entity.pdbx_description
1 polymer ?
#
loop_
_entity_poly.entity_id
_entity_poly.type
_entity_poly.pdbx_seq_one_letter_code
_entity_poly.pdbx_strand_id
1 'polypeptide(L)'
;MKIIGIVFKKEILDIYRDKKTFIVGILLPLILFPIIFGFMGKGMGNDKETVTKSTTIAIVDQYNSKLKAFLESKDNIKVIDVDDIEKAVDKGKIFVAVTIPKGFDDAIKNEKSANLEIYYDSSSSKSSMALNIVSSYVKEYSKLIVTERLNARNIDTSILSPIKAFSKK
;
A
#
# COMPACT_ATOMS: atom_id res chain seq x y z
N MET A 1 -16.67 -32.72 -44.70
CA MET A 1 -17.07 -32.01 -43.46
C MET A 1 -18.15 -32.72 -42.63
N LYS A 2 -19.16 -33.40 -43.22
CA LYS A 2 -20.25 -34.06 -42.46
C LYS A 2 -19.77 -35.15 -41.48
N ILE A 3 -18.79 -35.97 -41.85
CA ILE A 3 -18.29 -37.08 -41.02
C ILE A 3 -17.62 -36.58 -39.73
N ILE A 4 -16.83 -35.51 -39.83
CA ILE A 4 -16.12 -34.90 -38.70
C ILE A 4 -17.12 -34.42 -37.63
N GLY A 5 -18.22 -33.76 -38.04
CA GLY A 5 -19.26 -33.32 -37.10
C GLY A 5 -20.01 -34.46 -36.43
N ILE A 6 -20.21 -35.58 -37.13
CA ILE A 6 -20.86 -36.79 -36.56
C ILE A 6 -19.96 -37.42 -35.51
N VAL A 7 -18.66 -37.60 -35.81
CA VAL A 7 -17.69 -38.15 -34.85
C VAL A 7 -17.54 -37.23 -33.64
N PHE A 8 -17.41 -35.92 -33.85
CA PHE A 8 -17.31 -34.95 -32.75
C PHE A 8 -18.55 -34.97 -31.82
N LYS A 9 -19.75 -35.05 -32.40
CA LYS A 9 -20.99 -35.16 -31.62
C LYS A 9 -21.04 -36.45 -30.80
N LYS A 10 -20.53 -37.55 -31.36
CA LYS A 10 -20.43 -38.84 -30.65
C LYS A 10 -19.49 -38.71 -29.46
N GLU A 11 -18.28 -38.18 -29.65
CA GLU A 11 -17.29 -38.02 -28.57
C GLU A 11 -17.79 -37.10 -27.45
N ILE A 12 -18.46 -35.98 -27.76
CA ILE A 12 -19.07 -35.11 -26.73
C ILE A 12 -20.16 -35.85 -25.95
N LEU A 13 -21.00 -36.63 -26.64
CA LEU A 13 -22.05 -37.41 -25.98
C LEU A 13 -21.48 -38.53 -25.11
N ASP A 14 -20.38 -39.15 -25.52
CA ASP A 14 -19.69 -40.19 -24.76
C ASP A 14 -19.07 -39.60 -23.48
N ILE A 15 -18.43 -38.42 -23.57
CA ILE A 15 -17.92 -37.69 -22.40
C ILE A 15 -19.05 -37.31 -21.45
N TYR A 16 -20.18 -36.79 -21.96
CA TYR A 16 -21.32 -36.41 -21.12
C TYR A 16 -22.00 -37.60 -20.42
N ARG A 17 -22.02 -38.77 -21.07
CA ARG A 17 -22.59 -40.01 -20.51
C ARG A 17 -21.70 -40.63 -19.45
N ASP A 18 -20.38 -40.49 -19.58
CA ASP A 18 -19.45 -40.83 -18.50
C ASP A 18 -19.49 -39.75 -17.41
N LYS A 19 -20.47 -39.88 -16.52
CA LYS A 19 -20.71 -38.94 -15.42
C LYS A 19 -19.46 -38.74 -14.56
N LYS A 20 -18.63 -39.76 -14.36
CA LYS A 20 -17.42 -39.62 -13.54
C LYS A 20 -16.41 -38.73 -14.25
N THR A 21 -16.15 -39.00 -15.53
CA THR A 21 -15.20 -38.22 -16.33
C THR A 21 -15.67 -36.79 -16.56
N PHE A 22 -16.96 -36.58 -16.85
CA PHE A 22 -17.54 -35.24 -16.97
C PHE A 22 -17.50 -34.44 -15.66
N ILE A 23 -17.86 -35.07 -14.54
CA ILE A 23 -17.86 -34.41 -13.24
C ILE A 23 -16.43 -34.03 -12.83
N VAL A 24 -15.47 -34.96 -12.91
CA VAL A 24 -14.09 -34.70 -12.46
C VAL A 24 -13.33 -33.80 -13.45
N GLY A 25 -13.53 -33.99 -14.75
CA GLY A 25 -12.76 -33.28 -15.78
C GLY A 25 -13.28 -31.88 -16.12
N ILE A 26 -14.58 -31.62 -15.97
CA ILE A 26 -15.20 -30.34 -16.40
C ILE A 26 -15.92 -29.66 -15.24
N LEU A 27 -16.87 -30.35 -14.60
CA LEU A 27 -17.74 -29.72 -13.60
C LEU A 27 -16.97 -29.31 -12.33
N LEU A 28 -16.07 -30.18 -11.85
CA LEU A 28 -15.31 -29.97 -10.63
C LEU A 28 -14.35 -28.77 -10.75
N PRO A 29 -13.50 -28.63 -11.80
CA PRO A 29 -12.71 -27.41 -12.00
C PRO A 29 -13.57 -26.14 -12.14
N LEU A 30 -14.71 -26.23 -12.85
CA LEU A 30 -15.61 -25.10 -13.07
C LEU A 30 -16.21 -24.55 -11.77
N ILE A 31 -16.40 -25.41 -10.76
CA ILE A 31 -16.94 -25.01 -9.44
C ILE A 31 -15.80 -24.68 -8.47
N LEU A 32 -14.76 -25.51 -8.41
CA LEU A 32 -13.65 -25.33 -7.47
C LEU A 32 -12.87 -24.05 -7.73
N PHE A 33 -12.59 -23.68 -8.99
CA PHE A 33 -11.82 -22.47 -9.27
C PHE A 33 -12.56 -21.19 -8.83
N PRO A 34 -13.83 -20.94 -9.18
CA PRO A 34 -14.56 -19.79 -8.66
C PRO A 34 -14.65 -19.75 -7.14
N ILE A 35 -14.73 -20.91 -6.48
CA ILE A 35 -14.72 -20.98 -5.01
C ILE A 35 -13.36 -20.55 -4.46
N ILE A 36 -12.27 -21.18 -4.92
CA ILE A 36 -10.90 -20.86 -4.46
C ILE A 36 -10.57 -19.40 -4.75
N PHE A 37 -10.77 -18.94 -6.00
CA PHE A 37 -10.48 -17.57 -6.40
C PHE A 37 -11.46 -16.55 -5.81
N GLY A 38 -12.72 -16.92 -5.57
CA GLY A 38 -13.70 -16.07 -4.90
C GLY A 38 -13.36 -15.84 -3.43
N PHE A 39 -12.88 -16.87 -2.71
CA PHE A 39 -12.36 -16.72 -1.35
C PHE A 39 -11.05 -15.93 -1.31
N MET A 40 -10.15 -16.15 -2.28
CA MET A 40 -8.89 -15.41 -2.37
C MET A 40 -9.13 -13.92 -2.75
N GLY A 41 -10.12 -13.64 -3.59
CA GLY A 41 -10.51 -12.29 -4.00
C GLY A 41 -11.15 -11.46 -2.88
N LYS A 42 -11.93 -12.10 -1.98
CA LYS A 42 -12.49 -11.41 -0.80
C LYS A 42 -11.43 -10.98 0.22
N GLY A 43 -10.32 -11.71 0.33
CA GLY A 43 -9.18 -11.32 1.16
C GLY A 43 -8.45 -10.08 0.62
N MET A 44 -8.33 -9.95 -0.70
CA MET A 44 -7.55 -8.86 -1.32
C MET A 44 -8.38 -7.60 -1.63
N GLY A 45 -9.71 -7.71 -1.78
CA GLY A 45 -10.60 -6.59 -2.10
C GLY A 45 -10.84 -5.63 -0.93
N ASN A 46 -11.03 -6.15 0.29
CA ASN A 46 -11.35 -5.32 1.45
C ASN A 46 -10.12 -4.60 2.02
N ASP A 47 -8.93 -5.20 1.92
CA ASP A 47 -7.71 -4.63 2.50
C ASP A 47 -7.16 -3.45 1.70
N LYS A 48 -7.29 -3.47 0.36
CA LYS A 48 -6.86 -2.34 -0.48
C LYS A 48 -7.73 -1.11 -0.28
N GLU A 49 -9.06 -1.27 -0.24
CA GLU A 49 -9.98 -0.14 -0.04
C GLU A 49 -9.91 0.46 1.37
N THR A 50 -9.74 -0.38 2.41
CA THR A 50 -9.73 0.12 3.79
C THR A 50 -8.48 0.95 4.10
N VAL A 51 -7.31 0.51 3.63
CA VAL A 51 -6.04 1.24 3.85
C VAL A 51 -5.92 2.48 2.96
N THR A 52 -6.48 2.46 1.74
CA THR A 52 -6.50 3.66 0.88
C THR A 52 -7.48 4.74 1.37
N LYS A 53 -8.56 4.38 2.07
CA LYS A 53 -9.58 5.36 2.53
C LYS A 53 -9.25 6.01 3.88
N SER A 54 -8.54 5.34 4.80
CA SER A 54 -8.05 5.96 6.04
C SER A 54 -7.00 5.08 6.73
N THR A 55 -5.73 5.49 6.69
CA THR A 55 -4.66 4.84 7.45
C THR A 55 -4.61 5.45 8.85
N THR A 56 -4.88 4.64 9.88
CA THR A 56 -4.74 5.07 11.27
C THR A 56 -3.28 4.93 11.71
N ILE A 57 -2.66 6.05 12.07
CA ILE A 57 -1.28 6.11 12.56
C ILE A 57 -1.24 6.76 13.94
N ALA A 58 -0.22 6.45 14.72
CA ALA A 58 0.16 7.27 15.86
C ALA A 58 1.33 8.17 15.47
N ILE A 59 1.28 9.44 15.90
CA ILE A 59 2.44 10.33 15.79
C ILE A 59 2.85 10.69 17.22
N VAL A 60 4.05 10.27 17.60
CA VAL A 60 4.66 10.63 18.87
C VAL A 60 5.62 11.78 18.62
N ASP A 61 5.09 12.97 18.84
CA ASP A 61 5.83 14.22 18.72
C ASP A 61 5.47 15.16 19.87
N GLN A 62 6.43 15.29 20.79
CA GLN A 62 6.32 16.12 21.99
C GLN A 62 6.72 17.58 21.74
N TYR A 63 7.19 17.92 20.53
CA TYR A 63 7.79 19.21 20.21
C TYR A 63 7.03 19.99 19.14
N ASN A 64 5.86 19.48 18.71
CA ASN A 64 4.99 20.09 17.71
C ASN A 64 5.74 20.50 16.42
N SER A 65 6.46 19.53 15.88
CA SER A 65 7.27 19.67 14.68
C SER A 65 6.44 20.04 13.46
N LYS A 66 7.08 20.69 12.49
CA LYS A 66 6.46 20.96 11.19
C LYS A 66 6.08 19.69 10.42
N LEU A 67 6.82 18.60 10.63
CA LEU A 67 6.50 17.30 10.01
C LEU A 67 5.18 16.74 10.55
N LYS A 68 4.91 16.86 11.86
CA LYS A 68 3.60 16.45 12.43
C LYS A 68 2.46 17.18 11.75
N ALA A 69 2.51 18.52 11.69
CA ALA A 69 1.49 19.33 11.04
C ALA A 69 1.29 18.95 9.55
N PHE A 70 2.39 18.64 8.84
CA PHE A 70 2.33 18.19 7.46
C PHE A 70 1.67 16.81 7.29
N LEU A 71 1.89 15.89 8.22
CA LEU A 71 1.25 14.56 8.20
C LEU A 71 -0.24 14.65 8.59
N GLU A 72 -0.57 15.48 9.57
CA GLU A 72 -1.97 15.73 9.99
C GLU A 72 -2.81 16.40 8.90
N SER A 73 -2.18 17.16 8.00
CA SER A 73 -2.88 17.80 6.88
C SER A 73 -3.25 16.85 5.74
N LYS A 74 -2.96 15.54 5.84
CA LYS A 74 -3.25 14.56 4.79
C LYS A 74 -4.57 13.84 5.08
N ASP A 75 -5.52 13.89 4.14
CA ASP A 75 -6.88 13.35 4.33
C ASP A 75 -6.95 11.84 4.64
N ASN A 76 -5.95 11.09 4.16
CA ASN A 76 -5.85 9.65 4.36
C ASN A 76 -5.09 9.25 5.63
N ILE A 77 -4.66 10.22 6.45
CA ILE A 77 -3.98 10.00 7.72
C ILE A 77 -4.93 10.33 8.86
N LYS A 78 -5.17 9.36 9.74
CA LYS A 78 -5.84 9.58 11.02
C LYS A 78 -4.83 9.42 12.14
N VAL A 79 -4.51 10.54 12.79
CA VAL A 79 -3.61 10.55 13.95
C VAL A 79 -4.41 10.26 15.22
N ILE A 80 -3.93 9.34 16.03
CA ILE A 80 -4.49 9.07 17.37
C ILE A 80 -3.37 9.02 18.41
N ASP A 81 -3.70 9.44 19.63
CA ASP A 81 -2.81 9.28 20.79
C ASP A 81 -2.91 7.85 21.34
N VAL A 82 -1.76 7.29 21.69
CA VAL A 82 -1.63 5.95 22.28
C VAL A 82 -0.64 5.99 23.44
N ASP A 83 -0.99 5.31 24.54
CA ASP A 83 -0.11 5.22 25.71
C ASP A 83 1.06 4.25 25.46
N ASP A 84 0.80 3.15 24.75
CA ASP A 84 1.76 2.08 24.46
C ASP A 84 1.74 1.76 22.96
N ILE A 85 2.81 2.16 22.26
CA ILE A 85 2.95 2.06 20.82
C ILE A 85 2.98 0.59 20.37
N GLU A 86 3.78 -0.25 21.04
CA GLU A 86 3.96 -1.65 20.67
C GLU A 86 2.64 -2.40 20.79
N LYS A 87 1.97 -2.26 21.95
CA LYS A 87 0.66 -2.89 22.15
C LYS A 87 -0.40 -2.36 21.20
N ALA A 88 -0.34 -1.10 20.81
CA ALA A 88 -1.31 -0.51 19.90
C ALA A 88 -1.13 -1.02 18.46
N VAL A 89 0.11 -1.25 18.02
CA VAL A 89 0.42 -1.89 16.74
C VAL A 89 0.02 -3.37 16.78
N ASP A 90 0.38 -4.11 17.83
CA ASP A 90 0.07 -5.54 17.96
C ASP A 90 -1.43 -5.82 17.99
N LYS A 91 -2.21 -4.94 18.64
CA LYS A 91 -3.68 -5.04 18.68
C LYS A 91 -4.36 -4.55 17.40
N GLY A 92 -3.59 -4.05 16.41
CA GLY A 92 -4.11 -3.48 15.17
C GLY A 92 -4.92 -2.20 15.36
N LYS A 93 -4.74 -1.49 16.49
CA LYS A 93 -5.39 -0.19 16.76
C LYS A 93 -4.77 0.92 15.91
N ILE A 94 -3.46 0.82 15.67
CA ILE A 94 -2.69 1.65 14.74
C ILE A 94 -1.90 0.74 13.82
N PHE A 95 -1.58 1.21 12.62
CA PHE A 95 -0.78 0.43 11.66
C PHE A 95 0.70 0.82 11.68
N VAL A 96 0.98 2.08 12.00
CA VAL A 96 2.34 2.66 12.06
C VAL A 96 2.39 3.67 13.19
N ALA A 97 3.52 3.74 13.87
CA ALA A 97 3.87 4.84 14.76
C ALA A 97 5.09 5.59 14.24
N VAL A 98 5.03 6.92 14.30
CA VAL A 98 6.12 7.81 13.88
C VAL A 98 6.61 8.59 15.09
N THR A 99 7.87 8.42 15.45
CA THR A 99 8.51 9.13 16.57
C THR A 99 9.45 10.20 16.05
N ILE A 100 9.14 11.46 16.36
CA ILE A 100 9.93 12.62 15.93
C ILE A 100 10.88 13.02 17.07
N PRO A 101 12.21 12.88 16.89
CA PRO A 101 13.16 13.13 17.97
C PRO A 101 13.30 14.62 18.28
N LYS A 102 13.78 14.91 19.50
CA LYS A 102 14.10 16.27 19.92
C LYS A 102 15.13 16.91 18.98
N GLY A 103 14.87 18.16 18.58
CA GLY A 103 15.76 18.92 17.70
C GLY A 103 15.65 18.57 16.22
N PHE A 104 14.64 17.79 15.81
CA PHE A 104 14.36 17.50 14.39
C PHE A 104 14.24 18.79 13.56
N ASP A 105 13.34 19.71 13.96
CA ASP A 105 13.12 20.97 13.24
C ASP A 105 14.35 21.88 13.25
N ASP A 106 15.11 21.90 14.35
CA ASP A 106 16.36 22.67 14.45
C ASP A 106 17.42 22.12 13.50
N ALA A 107 17.55 20.79 13.40
CA ALA A 107 18.47 20.17 12.46
C ALA A 107 18.08 20.52 11.01
N ILE A 108 16.79 20.44 10.67
CA ILE A 108 16.29 20.82 9.35
C ILE A 108 16.56 22.30 9.04
N LYS A 109 16.31 23.20 9.99
CA LYS A 109 16.54 24.64 9.87
C LYS A 109 18.02 24.99 9.66
N ASN A 110 18.91 24.26 10.33
CA ASN A 110 20.37 24.41 10.20
C ASN A 110 20.97 23.65 9.02
N GLU A 111 20.15 23.27 8.03
CA GLU A 111 20.53 22.51 6.84
C GLU A 111 21.17 21.14 7.11
N LYS A 112 20.99 20.58 8.31
CA LYS A 112 21.48 19.25 8.68
C LYS A 112 20.45 18.17 8.35
N SER A 113 20.92 16.93 8.35
CA SER A 113 20.07 15.75 8.32
C SER A 113 19.45 15.49 9.69
N ALA A 114 18.20 15.05 9.70
CA ALA A 114 17.48 14.64 10.90
C ALA A 114 17.00 13.21 10.74
N ASN A 115 17.09 12.42 11.81
CA ASN A 115 16.60 11.04 11.82
C ASN A 115 15.14 11.01 12.26
N LEU A 116 14.41 10.02 11.77
CA LEU A 116 13.02 9.74 12.13
C LEU A 116 12.92 8.24 12.45
N GLU A 117 12.21 7.89 13.51
CA GLU A 117 11.95 6.50 13.86
C GLU A 117 10.52 6.13 13.48
N ILE A 118 10.36 5.02 12.77
CA ILE A 118 9.05 4.52 12.32
C ILE A 118 8.92 3.08 12.79
N TYR A 119 7.91 2.82 13.62
CA TYR A 119 7.61 1.51 14.17
C TYR A 119 6.38 0.91 13.47
N TYR A 120 6.46 -0.35 13.06
CA TYR A 120 5.40 -1.06 12.37
C TYR A 120 5.54 -2.59 12.54
N ASP A 121 4.44 -3.32 12.39
CA ASP A 121 4.46 -4.78 12.34
C ASP A 121 4.73 -5.27 10.91
N SER A 122 5.87 -5.93 10.70
CA SER A 122 6.29 -6.45 9.39
C SER A 122 5.53 -7.70 8.94
N SER A 123 4.85 -8.40 9.86
CA SER A 123 4.01 -9.56 9.55
C SER A 123 2.63 -9.14 9.02
N SER A 124 2.22 -7.89 9.27
CA SER A 124 0.94 -7.33 8.83
C SER A 124 1.05 -6.64 7.48
N SER A 125 0.24 -7.10 6.52
CA SER A 125 0.09 -6.47 5.20
C SER A 125 -0.42 -5.02 5.31
N LYS A 126 -1.30 -4.74 6.28
CA LYS A 126 -1.86 -3.40 6.53
C LYS A 126 -0.80 -2.45 7.06
N SER A 127 0.00 -2.91 8.02
CA SER A 127 1.11 -2.13 8.58
C SER A 127 2.20 -1.86 7.54
N SER A 128 2.51 -2.84 6.69
CA SER A 128 3.42 -2.66 5.55
C SER A 128 2.90 -1.64 4.53
N MET A 129 1.61 -1.65 4.23
CA MET A 129 1.00 -0.69 3.32
C MET A 129 0.97 0.72 3.93
N ALA A 130 0.63 0.84 5.21
CA ALA A 130 0.68 2.09 5.97
C ALA A 130 2.10 2.68 6.01
N LEU A 131 3.14 1.85 6.22
CA LEU A 131 4.53 2.27 6.18
C LEU A 131 4.91 2.91 4.84
N ASN A 132 4.46 2.32 3.73
CA ASN A 132 4.71 2.85 2.40
C ASN A 132 4.06 4.23 2.20
N ILE A 133 2.83 4.41 2.70
CA ILE A 133 2.11 5.69 2.65
C ILE A 133 2.85 6.76 3.46
N VAL A 134 3.19 6.46 4.72
CA VAL A 134 3.93 7.38 5.61
C VAL A 134 5.30 7.72 5.00
N SER A 135 6.03 6.72 4.50
CA SER A 135 7.33 6.92 3.86
C SER A 135 7.24 7.80 2.60
N SER A 136 6.15 7.69 1.84
CA SER A 136 5.89 8.56 0.70
C SER A 136 5.71 10.02 1.13
N TYR A 137 4.98 10.28 2.21
CA TYR A 137 4.82 11.63 2.74
C TYR A 137 6.10 12.19 3.34
N VAL A 138 6.88 11.37 4.05
CA VAL A 138 8.20 11.79 4.55
C VAL A 138 9.12 12.18 3.38
N LYS A 139 9.09 11.43 2.27
CA LYS A 139 9.84 11.78 1.04
C LYS A 139 9.33 13.08 0.40
N GLU A 140 8.02 13.28 0.35
CA GLU A 140 7.39 14.52 -0.14
C GLU A 140 7.85 15.72 0.70
N TYR A 141 7.80 15.61 2.03
CA TYR A 141 8.26 16.63 2.96
C TYR A 141 9.75 16.95 2.79
N SER A 142 10.59 15.91 2.66
CA SER A 142 12.01 16.07 2.38
C SER A 142 12.26 16.82 1.07
N LYS A 143 11.48 16.52 0.01
CA LYS A 143 11.56 17.23 -1.27
C LYS A 143 11.19 18.72 -1.12
N LEU A 144 10.17 19.05 -0.32
CA LEU A 144 9.81 20.44 -0.04
C LEU A 144 10.98 21.20 0.61
N ILE A 145 11.61 20.61 1.64
CA ILE A 145 12.78 21.20 2.30
C ILE A 145 13.94 21.41 1.31
N VAL A 146 14.23 20.42 0.46
CA VAL A 146 15.30 20.55 -0.55
C VAL A 146 14.98 21.67 -1.54
N THR A 147 13.74 21.75 -2.02
CA THR A 147 13.29 22.83 -2.91
C THR A 147 13.44 24.21 -2.25
N GLU A 148 13.06 24.36 -0.99
CA GLU A 148 13.24 25.61 -0.24
C GLU A 148 14.72 26.01 -0.16
N ARG A 149 15.61 25.06 0.16
CA ARG A 149 17.06 25.29 0.24
C ARG A 149 17.68 25.68 -1.11
N LEU A 150 17.27 25.03 -2.19
CA LEU A 150 17.75 25.37 -3.54
C LEU A 150 17.28 26.76 -3.98
N ASN A 151 16.00 27.08 -3.75
CA ASN A 151 15.43 28.38 -4.06
C ASN A 151 16.12 29.50 -3.28
N ALA A 152 16.43 29.30 -2.00
CA ALA A 152 17.18 30.26 -1.19
C ALA A 152 18.59 30.56 -1.74
N ARG A 153 19.14 29.65 -2.56
CA ARG A 153 20.44 29.79 -3.23
C ARG A 153 20.32 30.16 -4.71
N ASN A 154 19.12 30.50 -5.19
CA ASN A 154 18.83 30.79 -6.60
C ASN A 154 19.21 29.65 -7.56
N ILE A 155 19.14 28.40 -7.08
CA ILE A 155 19.40 27.22 -7.90
C ILE A 155 18.08 26.74 -8.48
N ASP A 156 18.04 26.58 -9.81
CA ASP A 156 16.86 26.06 -10.49
C ASP A 156 16.57 24.61 -10.05
N THR A 157 15.37 24.37 -9.55
CA THR A 157 14.89 23.05 -9.11
C THR A 157 14.75 22.04 -10.24
N SER A 158 14.73 22.48 -11.51
CA SER A 158 14.66 21.60 -12.68
C SER A 158 15.81 20.58 -12.74
N ILE A 159 16.95 20.89 -12.11
CA ILE A 159 18.13 20.01 -12.01
C ILE A 159 17.82 18.69 -11.28
N LEU A 160 16.81 18.67 -10.41
CA LEU A 160 16.41 17.46 -9.67
C LEU A 160 15.58 16.50 -10.51
N SER A 161 15.14 16.90 -11.70
CA SER A 161 14.32 16.07 -12.60
C SER A 161 14.80 16.19 -14.05
N PRO A 162 16.05 15.77 -14.34
CA PRO A 162 16.66 15.95 -15.65
C PRO A 162 16.05 15.07 -16.75
N ILE A 163 15.32 14.02 -16.37
CA ILE A 163 14.70 13.06 -17.29
C ILE A 163 13.18 13.19 -17.19
N LYS A 164 12.53 13.50 -18.32
CA LYS A 164 11.08 13.52 -18.47
C LYS A 164 10.66 12.34 -19.33
N ALA A 165 9.94 11.38 -18.74
CA ALA A 165 9.38 10.25 -19.47
C ALA A 165 8.01 10.62 -20.04
N PHE A 166 7.76 10.26 -21.29
CA PHE A 166 6.47 10.41 -21.95
C PHE A 166 6.09 9.08 -22.60
N SER A 167 4.87 8.61 -22.36
CA SER A 167 4.31 7.44 -23.03
C SER A 167 3.53 7.89 -24.25
N LYS A 168 3.92 7.42 -25.43
CA LYS A 168 3.18 7.61 -26.67
C LYS A 168 2.40 6.33 -26.96
N LYS A 169 1.09 6.44 -27.16
CA LYS A 169 0.21 5.33 -27.56
C LYS A 169 0.35 5.06 -29.05
#